data_AF-A0A916Q8C6-F1
#
_entry.id   AF-A0A916Q8C6-F1
#
_cell.length_a   1.000
_cell.length_b   1.000
_cell.length_c   1.000
_cell.angle_alpha   90.00
_cell.angle_beta   90.00
_cell.angle_gamma   90.00
#
_symmetry.space_group_name_H-M   'P 1'
#
loop_
_entity.id
_entity.type
_entity.pdbx_description
1 polymer ?
#
loop_
_entity_poly.entity_id
_entity_poly.type
_entity_poly.pdbx_seq_one_letter_code
_entity_poly.pdbx_strand_id
1 'polypeptide(L)'
;MGQILLDQGYYSKAISTASSKKLLLAYVIGTIFAWMPVPLLCGNVIGSVGVSLGLGSDVLSSASDIAPYVYHVVFGSGLGSILFILMIFMAGLSTGGDVLSGAQSICTVDIYKKYINKEATEADQVKFGKRMTIVIGVVMAVVAMFFEGRSLVSIDVMTGILFAAHVRLLSMESFGKEFQPGLQPLLSLSALSVE
;
A
#
# COMPACT_ATOMS: atom_id res chain seq x y z
N MET A 1 9.34 -1.23 -2.80
CA MET A 1 9.63 -2.66 -2.57
C MET A 1 9.72 -3.06 -1.10
N GLY A 2 10.38 -2.27 -0.24
CA GLY A 2 10.44 -2.57 1.20
C GLY A 2 9.09 -2.63 1.91
N GLN A 3 8.10 -1.85 1.47
CA GLN A 3 6.75 -1.82 2.03
C GLN A 3 6.04 -3.19 2.00
N ILE A 4 6.31 -4.03 1.00
CA ILE A 4 5.67 -5.35 0.85
C ILE A 4 6.03 -6.26 2.03
N LEU A 5 7.24 -6.12 2.59
CA LEU A 5 7.69 -6.88 3.77
C LEU A 5 6.99 -6.46 5.07
N LEU A 6 6.26 -5.34 5.05
CA LEU A 6 5.56 -4.80 6.21
C LEU A 6 4.04 -4.90 6.04
N ASP A 7 3.57 -5.47 4.92
CA ASP A 7 2.17 -5.49 4.56
C ASP A 7 1.47 -6.71 5.15
N GLN A 8 0.54 -6.45 6.07
CA GLN A 8 -0.22 -7.46 6.80
C GLN A 8 -1.05 -8.36 5.87
N GLY A 9 -1.49 -7.87 4.72
CA GLY A 9 -2.25 -8.65 3.74
C GLY A 9 -1.43 -9.80 3.16
N TYR A 10 -0.14 -9.59 2.91
CA TYR A 10 0.76 -10.66 2.45
C TYR A 10 1.01 -11.71 3.53
N TYR A 11 1.17 -11.31 4.79
CA TYR A 11 1.33 -12.24 5.91
C TYR A 11 0.07 -13.07 6.15
N SER A 12 -1.12 -12.46 6.06
CA SER A 12 -2.39 -13.16 6.19
C SER A 12 -2.53 -14.25 5.12
N LYS A 13 -2.24 -13.91 3.85
CA LYS A 13 -2.27 -14.86 2.71
C LYS A 13 -1.20 -15.96 2.84
N ALA A 14 -0.03 -15.63 3.40
CA ALA A 14 1.04 -16.61 3.65
C ALA A 14 0.64 -17.63 4.71
N ILE A 15 0.07 -17.19 5.84
CA ILE A 15 -0.36 -18.05 6.95
C ILE A 15 -1.54 -18.96 6.53
N SER A 16 -2.42 -18.49 5.65
CA SER A 16 -3.53 -19.31 5.13
C SER A 16 -3.10 -20.40 4.14
N THR A 17 -1.83 -20.44 3.73
CA THR A 17 -1.36 -21.39 2.71
C THR A 17 -0.94 -22.73 3.33
N ALA A 18 -1.41 -23.84 2.76
CA ALA A 18 -1.19 -25.19 3.30
C ALA A 18 0.26 -25.69 3.30
N SER A 19 1.17 -25.09 2.51
CA SER A 19 2.56 -25.54 2.42
C SER A 19 3.52 -24.45 1.94
N SER A 20 4.69 -24.35 2.57
CA SER A 20 5.74 -23.37 2.23
C SER A 20 6.25 -23.50 0.80
N LYS A 21 6.30 -24.73 0.23
CA LYS A 21 6.72 -24.92 -1.18
C LYS A 21 5.71 -24.30 -2.15
N LYS A 22 4.42 -24.45 -1.87
CA LYS A 22 3.35 -23.86 -2.69
C LYS A 22 3.32 -22.35 -2.54
N LEU A 23 3.59 -21.83 -1.34
CA LEU A 23 3.72 -20.40 -1.09
C LEU A 23 4.85 -19.77 -1.93
N LEU A 24 6.04 -20.38 -1.90
CA LEU A 24 7.17 -19.91 -2.71
C LEU A 24 6.87 -19.95 -4.20
N LEU A 25 6.27 -21.04 -4.69
CA LEU A 25 5.89 -21.17 -6.09
C LEU A 25 4.83 -20.12 -6.49
N ALA A 26 3.84 -19.87 -5.64
CA ALA A 26 2.83 -18.83 -5.85
C ALA A 26 3.47 -17.44 -5.91
N TYR A 27 4.43 -17.13 -5.04
CA TYR A 27 5.16 -15.85 -5.09
C TYR A 27 6.00 -15.71 -6.37
N VAL A 28 6.72 -16.76 -6.78
CA VAL A 28 7.53 -16.73 -8.00
C VAL A 28 6.66 -16.54 -9.23
N ILE A 29 5.58 -17.32 -9.36
CA ILE A 29 4.67 -17.22 -10.50
C ILE A 29 3.95 -15.87 -10.50
N GLY A 30 3.41 -15.46 -9.34
CA GLY A 30 2.71 -14.19 -9.19
C GLY A 30 3.60 -12.99 -9.54
N THR A 31 4.86 -12.99 -9.10
CA THR A 31 5.78 -11.88 -9.37
C THR A 31 6.23 -11.88 -10.83
N ILE A 32 6.74 -13.00 -11.33
CA ILE A 32 7.39 -13.06 -12.65
C ILE A 32 6.36 -13.03 -13.79
N PHE A 33 5.25 -13.77 -13.67
CA PHE A 33 4.31 -13.95 -14.77
C PHE A 33 3.06 -13.11 -14.65
N ALA A 34 2.58 -12.80 -13.45
CA ALA A 34 1.35 -12.00 -13.28
C ALA A 34 1.65 -10.51 -13.07
N TRP A 35 2.68 -10.16 -12.31
CA TRP A 35 2.93 -8.78 -11.94
C TRP A 35 3.92 -8.07 -12.88
N MET A 36 5.11 -8.62 -13.12
CA MET A 36 6.17 -7.97 -13.92
C MET A 36 5.76 -7.57 -15.36
N PRO A 37 5.00 -8.38 -16.11
CA PRO A 37 4.64 -8.01 -17.48
C PRO A 37 3.69 -6.81 -17.57
N VAL A 38 2.83 -6.61 -16.58
CA VAL A 38 1.80 -5.55 -16.59
C VAL A 38 2.41 -4.15 -16.70
N PRO A 39 3.29 -3.67 -15.79
CA PRO A 39 3.87 -2.35 -15.89
C PRO A 39 4.80 -2.21 -17.10
N LEU A 40 5.51 -3.27 -17.49
CA LEU A 40 6.41 -3.25 -18.65
C LEU A 40 5.63 -3.05 -19.96
N LEU A 41 4.54 -3.80 -20.15
CA LEU A 41 3.73 -3.71 -21.35
C LEU A 41 2.88 -2.43 -21.34
N CYS A 42 2.16 -2.15 -20.26
CA CYS A 42 1.33 -0.96 -20.17
C CYS A 42 2.17 0.33 -20.30
N GLY A 43 3.33 0.40 -19.62
CA GLY A 43 4.21 1.55 -19.70
C GLY A 43 4.75 1.79 -21.12
N ASN A 44 5.26 0.76 -21.78
CA ASN A 44 5.81 0.89 -23.14
C ASN A 44 4.74 1.18 -24.19
N VAL A 45 3.57 0.52 -24.10
CA VAL A 45 2.46 0.73 -25.05
C VAL A 45 1.87 2.12 -24.88
N ILE A 46 1.47 2.50 -23.66
CA ILE A 46 0.84 3.81 -23.41
C ILE A 46 1.84 4.94 -23.67
N GLY A 47 3.11 4.76 -23.26
CA GLY A 47 4.16 5.74 -23.50
C GLY A 47 4.46 5.96 -24.98
N SER A 48 4.61 4.88 -25.77
CA SER A 48 4.86 5.00 -27.21
C SER A 48 3.69 5.63 -27.97
N VAL A 49 2.45 5.28 -27.60
CA VAL A 49 1.25 5.94 -28.15
C VAL A 49 1.20 7.41 -27.77
N GLY A 50 1.52 7.76 -26.52
CA GLY A 50 1.59 9.16 -26.08
C GLY A 50 2.60 9.98 -26.88
N VAL A 51 3.79 9.43 -27.14
CA VAL A 51 4.80 10.06 -28.00
C VAL A 51 4.30 10.21 -29.44
N SER A 52 3.66 9.19 -30.00
CA SER A 52 3.09 9.24 -31.35
C SER A 52 1.97 10.28 -31.49
N LEU A 53 1.26 10.59 -30.41
CA LEU A 53 0.21 11.62 -30.36
C LEU A 53 0.77 13.02 -30.07
N GLY A 54 2.09 13.17 -29.91
CA GLY A 54 2.72 14.45 -29.60
C GLY A 54 2.45 14.95 -28.17
N LEU A 55 2.12 14.05 -27.24
CA LEU A 55 1.87 14.38 -25.83
C LEU A 55 3.17 14.56 -25.07
N GLY A 56 3.84 15.69 -25.33
CA GLY A 56 5.01 16.15 -24.60
C GLY A 56 4.65 16.91 -23.33
N SER A 57 5.68 17.33 -22.59
CA SER A 57 5.56 18.20 -21.40
C SER A 57 4.84 19.53 -21.66
N ASP A 58 4.78 19.97 -22.91
CA ASP A 58 4.16 21.23 -23.31
C ASP A 58 2.63 21.11 -23.42
N VAL A 59 2.10 19.88 -23.50
CA VAL A 59 0.67 19.60 -23.67
C VAL A 59 0.05 19.07 -22.37
N LEU A 60 0.82 18.32 -21.58
CA LEU A 60 0.34 17.73 -20.32
C LEU A 60 0.92 18.41 -19.09
N SER A 61 0.07 18.60 -18.08
CA SER A 61 0.47 19.19 -16.79
C SER A 61 1.34 18.23 -15.96
N SER A 62 1.13 16.92 -16.11
CA SER A 62 1.92 15.87 -15.47
C SER A 62 2.10 14.66 -16.39
N ALA A 63 3.23 13.96 -16.26
CA ALA A 63 3.46 12.69 -16.94
C ALA A 63 2.41 11.62 -16.56
N SER A 64 1.75 11.76 -15.40
CA SER A 64 0.67 10.87 -14.97
C SER A 64 -0.62 11.01 -15.80
N ASP A 65 -0.79 12.11 -16.52
CA ASP A 65 -2.01 12.39 -17.29
C ASP A 65 -2.00 11.68 -18.66
N ILE A 66 -0.88 11.07 -19.06
CA ILE A 66 -0.73 10.42 -20.37
C ILE A 66 -1.71 9.27 -20.52
N ALA A 67 -1.84 8.42 -19.48
CA ALA A 67 -2.72 7.27 -19.51
C ALA A 67 -4.20 7.64 -19.77
N PRO A 68 -4.86 8.48 -18.95
CA PRO A 68 -6.26 8.84 -19.18
C PRO A 68 -6.49 9.46 -20.58
N TYR A 69 -5.54 10.27 -21.07
CA TYR A 69 -5.65 10.89 -22.39
C TYR A 69 -5.54 9.86 -23.52
N VAL A 70 -4.57 8.95 -23.46
CA VAL A 70 -4.41 7.87 -24.45
C VAL A 70 -5.65 6.98 -24.48
N TYR A 71 -6.22 6.63 -23.33
CA TYR A 71 -7.45 5.83 -23.28
C TYR A 71 -8.66 6.57 -23.88
N HIS A 72 -8.78 7.88 -23.65
CA HIS A 72 -9.84 8.71 -24.25
C HIS A 72 -9.73 8.77 -25.79
N VAL A 73 -8.52 8.95 -26.32
CA VAL A 73 -8.30 9.11 -27.77
C VAL A 73 -8.37 7.76 -28.51
N VAL A 74 -7.79 6.69 -27.95
CA VAL A 74 -7.68 5.39 -28.64
C VAL A 74 -9.00 4.59 -28.61
N PHE A 75 -9.71 4.59 -27.47
CA PHE A 75 -10.91 3.76 -27.30
C PHE A 75 -12.22 4.55 -27.51
N GLY A 76 -12.13 5.78 -27.99
CA GLY A 76 -13.26 6.67 -28.27
C GLY A 76 -13.74 7.47 -27.05
N SER A 77 -14.28 8.66 -27.33
CA SER A 77 -14.59 9.74 -26.36
C SER A 77 -15.70 9.45 -25.34
N GLY A 78 -16.09 8.18 -25.15
CA GLY A 78 -17.11 7.77 -24.18
C GLY A 78 -16.76 6.46 -23.51
N LEU A 79 -16.78 5.36 -24.26
CA LEU A 79 -16.58 4.02 -23.69
C LEU A 79 -15.15 3.82 -23.16
N GLY A 80 -14.14 4.35 -23.86
CA GLY A 80 -12.74 4.29 -23.44
C GLY A 80 -12.47 4.92 -22.08
N SER A 81 -13.01 6.12 -21.86
CA SER A 81 -12.87 6.85 -20.60
C SER A 81 -13.61 6.17 -19.45
N ILE A 82 -14.81 5.64 -19.69
CA ILE A 82 -15.56 4.89 -18.67
C ILE A 82 -14.80 3.63 -18.24
N LEU A 83 -14.25 2.87 -19.20
CA LEU A 83 -13.45 1.68 -18.90
C LEU A 83 -12.18 2.03 -18.12
N PHE A 84 -11.52 3.14 -18.46
CA PHE A 84 -10.34 3.60 -17.71
C PHE A 84 -10.69 4.00 -16.28
N ILE A 85 -11.76 4.77 -16.07
CA ILE A 85 -12.23 5.16 -14.74
C ILE A 85 -12.59 3.92 -13.91
N LEU A 86 -13.32 2.96 -14.48
CA LEU A 86 -13.67 1.71 -13.80
C LEU A 86 -12.43 0.88 -13.43
N MET A 87 -11.45 0.80 -14.33
CA MET A 87 -10.19 0.10 -14.07
C MET A 87 -9.43 0.73 -12.89
N ILE A 88 -9.24 2.05 -12.90
CA ILE A 88 -8.54 2.76 -11.82
C ILE A 88 -9.33 2.67 -10.51
N PHE A 89 -10.66 2.75 -10.58
CA PHE A 89 -11.53 2.60 -9.41
C PHE A 89 -11.42 1.20 -8.79
N MET A 90 -11.48 0.14 -9.60
CA MET A 90 -11.29 -1.24 -9.12
C MET A 90 -9.89 -1.47 -8.58
N ALA A 91 -8.85 -0.96 -9.25
CA ALA A 91 -7.47 -1.05 -8.78
C ALA A 91 -7.32 -0.37 -7.39
N GLY A 92 -7.80 0.87 -7.27
CA GLY A 92 -7.76 1.64 -6.03
C GLY A 92 -8.59 1.00 -4.90
N LEU A 93 -9.79 0.50 -5.19
CA LEU A 93 -10.62 -0.19 -4.21
C LEU A 93 -10.00 -1.50 -3.71
N SER A 94 -9.39 -2.28 -4.61
CA SER A 94 -8.73 -3.54 -4.25
C SER A 94 -7.56 -3.30 -3.30
N THR A 95 -6.65 -2.38 -3.67
CA THR A 95 -5.50 -2.03 -2.82
C THR A 95 -5.93 -1.34 -1.53
N GLY A 96 -6.87 -0.40 -1.61
CA GLY A 96 -7.39 0.30 -0.44
C GLY A 96 -8.08 -0.65 0.55
N GLY A 97 -8.82 -1.65 0.05
CA GLY A 97 -9.44 -2.68 0.87
C GLY A 97 -8.42 -3.54 1.62
N ASP A 98 -7.36 -4.00 0.95
CA ASP A 98 -6.29 -4.78 1.57
C ASP A 98 -5.58 -3.96 2.67
N VAL A 99 -5.24 -2.70 2.41
CA VAL A 99 -4.60 -1.81 3.40
C VAL A 99 -5.52 -1.53 4.60
N LEU A 100 -6.81 -1.29 4.35
CA LEU A 100 -7.77 -0.98 5.41
C LEU A 100 -8.06 -2.20 6.29
N SER A 101 -8.12 -3.40 5.71
CA SER A 101 -8.19 -4.66 6.44
C SER A 101 -6.93 -4.87 7.29
N GLY A 102 -5.76 -4.55 6.72
CA GLY A 102 -4.48 -4.56 7.43
C GLY A 102 -4.48 -3.66 8.67
N ALA A 103 -4.81 -2.38 8.48
CA ALA A 103 -4.86 -1.40 9.56
C ALA A 103 -5.91 -1.76 10.62
N GLN A 104 -7.06 -2.28 10.21
CA GLN A 104 -8.09 -2.78 11.12
C GLN A 104 -7.59 -3.96 11.96
N SER A 105 -6.87 -4.91 11.36
CA SER A 105 -6.34 -6.08 12.07
C SER A 105 -5.37 -5.68 13.19
N ILE A 106 -4.46 -4.73 12.91
CA ILE A 106 -3.51 -4.17 13.86
C ILE A 106 -4.27 -3.51 15.02
N CYS A 107 -5.28 -2.68 14.72
CA CYS A 107 -6.07 -2.02 15.76
C CYS A 107 -6.84 -3.03 16.64
N THR A 108 -7.37 -4.11 16.06
CA THR A 108 -8.11 -5.13 16.83
C THR A 108 -7.20 -6.03 17.66
N VAL A 109 -6.13 -6.56 17.06
CA VAL A 109 -5.31 -7.59 17.69
C VAL A 109 -4.25 -6.96 18.58
N ASP A 110 -3.55 -5.93 18.09
CA ASP A 110 -2.40 -5.36 18.79
C ASP A 110 -2.79 -4.28 19.79
N ILE A 111 -3.88 -3.53 19.54
CA ILE A 111 -4.35 -2.47 20.44
C ILE A 111 -5.50 -2.97 21.33
N TYR A 112 -6.63 -3.33 20.72
CA TYR A 112 -7.85 -3.63 21.47
C TYR A 112 -7.70 -4.87 22.35
N LYS A 113 -7.27 -5.99 21.78
CA LYS A 113 -7.10 -7.23 22.54
C LYS A 113 -5.96 -7.15 23.55
N LYS A 114 -4.86 -6.45 23.26
CA LYS A 114 -3.70 -6.42 24.16
C LYS A 114 -3.86 -5.42 25.33
N TYR A 115 -4.44 -4.25 25.06
CA TYR A 115 -4.45 -3.13 26.01
C TYR A 115 -5.85 -2.76 26.55
N ILE A 116 -6.91 -2.97 25.78
CA ILE A 116 -8.26 -2.53 26.17
C ILE A 116 -9.05 -3.68 26.82
N ASN A 117 -9.18 -4.81 26.12
CA ASN A 117 -9.91 -5.97 26.63
C ASN A 117 -9.18 -7.27 26.27
N LYS A 118 -8.43 -7.80 27.24
CA LYS A 118 -7.61 -9.02 27.11
C LYS A 118 -8.42 -10.29 26.87
N GLU A 119 -9.69 -10.29 27.27
CA GLU A 119 -10.62 -11.42 27.12
C GLU A 119 -11.65 -11.16 26.01
N ALA A 120 -11.36 -10.24 25.09
CA ALA A 120 -12.27 -9.90 23.99
C ALA A 120 -12.64 -11.12 23.14
N THR A 121 -13.94 -11.40 23.06
CA THR A 121 -14.50 -12.44 22.19
C THR A 121 -14.39 -12.01 20.72
N GLU A 122 -14.36 -12.96 19.79
CA GLU A 122 -14.33 -12.69 18.34
C GLU A 122 -15.42 -11.70 17.89
N ALA A 123 -16.64 -11.81 18.45
CA ALA A 123 -17.74 -10.89 18.16
C ALA A 123 -17.43 -9.44 18.55
N ASP A 124 -16.71 -9.22 19.65
CA ASP A 124 -16.33 -7.89 20.12
C ASP A 124 -15.20 -7.31 19.27
N GLN A 125 -14.25 -8.16 18.88
CA GLN A 125 -13.17 -7.78 17.96
C GLN A 125 -13.73 -7.33 16.61
N VAL A 126 -14.71 -8.06 16.04
CA VAL A 126 -15.36 -7.68 14.77
C VAL A 126 -16.14 -6.37 14.90
N LYS A 127 -16.87 -6.16 16.00
CA LYS A 127 -17.62 -4.91 16.23
C LYS A 127 -16.69 -3.71 16.34
N PHE A 128 -15.60 -3.84 17.10
CA PHE A 128 -14.58 -2.80 17.23
C PHE A 128 -13.88 -2.56 15.89
N GLY A 129 -13.49 -3.64 15.20
CA GLY A 129 -12.85 -3.60 13.89
C GLY A 129 -13.66 -2.80 12.88
N LYS A 130 -14.96 -3.07 12.73
CA LYS A 130 -15.85 -2.31 11.83
C LYS A 130 -15.86 -0.80 12.12
N ARG A 131 -15.86 -0.40 13.40
CA ARG A 131 -15.79 1.02 13.77
C ARG A 131 -14.43 1.62 13.41
N MET A 132 -13.35 0.92 13.69
CA MET A 132 -12.00 1.36 13.35
C MET A 132 -11.78 1.46 11.84
N THR A 133 -12.31 0.55 11.04
CA THR A 133 -12.31 0.61 9.58
C THR A 133 -12.87 1.94 9.08
N ILE A 134 -14.00 2.40 9.62
CA ILE A 134 -14.60 3.68 9.23
C ILE A 134 -13.69 4.85 9.62
N VAL A 135 -13.19 4.85 10.85
CA VAL A 135 -12.31 5.93 11.35
C VAL A 135 -11.03 6.03 10.52
N ILE A 136 -10.35 4.92 10.28
CA ILE A 136 -9.12 4.86 9.48
C ILE A 136 -9.41 5.29 8.05
N GLY A 137 -10.52 4.83 7.45
CA GLY A 137 -10.93 5.24 6.11
C GLY A 137 -11.15 6.75 5.98
N VAL A 138 -11.80 7.38 6.96
CA VAL A 138 -11.98 8.85 7.00
C VAL A 138 -10.65 9.56 7.13
N VAL A 139 -9.77 9.12 8.03
CA VAL A 139 -8.43 9.71 8.19
C VAL A 139 -7.62 9.58 6.90
N MET A 140 -7.63 8.41 6.25
CA MET A 140 -6.97 8.21 4.97
C MET A 140 -7.53 9.11 3.86
N ALA A 141 -8.85 9.30 3.80
CA ALA A 141 -9.46 10.22 2.83
C ALA A 141 -9.03 11.67 3.07
N VAL A 142 -8.96 12.09 4.33
CA VAL A 142 -8.47 13.42 4.72
C VAL A 142 -7.00 13.59 4.34
N VAL A 143 -6.16 12.61 4.65
CA VAL A 143 -4.74 12.62 4.28
C VAL A 143 -4.57 12.65 2.75
N ALA A 144 -5.36 11.89 2.00
CA ALA A 144 -5.30 11.87 0.54
C ALA A 144 -5.58 13.24 -0.08
N MET A 145 -6.51 14.03 0.48
CA MET A 145 -6.79 15.40 0.01
C MET A 145 -5.56 16.32 0.14
N PHE A 146 -4.68 16.11 1.13
CA PHE A 146 -3.45 16.90 1.26
C PHE A 146 -2.39 16.60 0.20
N PHE A 147 -2.49 15.47 -0.50
CA PHE A 147 -1.57 15.07 -1.56
C PHE A 147 -2.07 15.42 -2.96
N GLU A 148 -3.23 16.07 -3.08
CA GLU A 148 -3.77 16.51 -4.37
C GLU A 148 -2.78 17.47 -5.07
N GLY A 149 -2.60 17.28 -6.38
CA GLY A 149 -1.67 18.07 -7.20
C GLY A 149 -0.19 17.70 -7.05
N ARG A 150 0.17 16.68 -6.25
CA ARG A 150 1.55 16.15 -6.20
C ARG A 150 1.74 15.04 -7.22
N SER A 151 2.94 14.97 -7.79
CA SER A 151 3.28 13.88 -8.72
C SER A 151 3.33 12.54 -7.99
N LEU A 152 2.86 11.48 -8.64
CA LEU A 152 2.92 10.11 -8.08
C LEU A 152 4.34 9.70 -7.73
N VAL A 153 5.33 10.11 -8.55
CA VAL A 153 6.76 9.82 -8.31
C VAL A 153 7.25 10.48 -7.03
N SER A 154 6.84 11.72 -6.74
CA SER A 154 7.23 12.41 -5.50
C SER A 154 6.68 11.69 -4.26
N ILE A 155 5.44 11.20 -4.33
CA ILE A 155 4.82 10.44 -3.24
C ILE A 155 5.54 9.11 -3.04
N ASP A 156 5.86 8.40 -4.13
CA ASP A 156 6.57 7.12 -4.10
C ASP A 156 7.99 7.21 -3.51
N VAL A 157 8.72 8.28 -3.83
CA VAL A 157 10.04 8.53 -3.24
C VAL A 157 9.93 8.80 -1.74
N MET A 158 8.95 9.60 -1.33
CA MET A 158 8.72 9.92 0.09
C MET A 158 8.37 8.67 0.89
N THR A 159 7.43 7.84 0.40
CA THR A 159 7.06 6.58 1.08
C THR A 159 8.25 5.62 1.12
N GLY A 160 9.04 5.54 0.05
CA GLY A 160 10.26 4.74 0.00
C GLY A 160 11.24 5.07 1.13
N ILE A 161 11.44 6.37 1.41
CA ILE A 161 12.31 6.82 2.51
C ILE A 161 11.74 6.41 3.88
N LEU A 162 10.43 6.55 4.10
CA LEU A 162 9.78 6.19 5.38
C LEU A 162 9.90 4.69 5.70
N PHE A 163 9.74 3.83 4.70
CA PHE A 163 9.81 2.38 4.89
C PHE A 163 11.23 1.84 4.94
N ALA A 164 12.23 2.55 4.39
CA ALA A 164 13.62 2.10 4.37
C ALA A 164 14.18 1.83 5.78
N ALA A 165 13.87 2.70 6.75
CA ALA A 165 14.32 2.53 8.14
C ALA A 165 13.78 1.25 8.78
N HIS A 166 12.48 0.97 8.59
CA HIS A 166 11.80 -0.18 9.18
C HIS A 166 12.29 -1.51 8.60
N VAL A 167 12.51 -1.56 7.29
CA VAL A 167 13.01 -2.77 6.61
C VAL A 167 14.43 -3.11 7.04
N ARG A 168 15.26 -2.09 7.31
CA ARG A 168 16.61 -2.29 7.85
C ARG A 168 16.57 -2.98 9.22
N LEU A 169 15.65 -2.58 10.10
CA LEU A 169 15.52 -3.18 11.44
C LEU A 169 15.17 -4.67 11.34
N LEU A 170 14.19 -5.03 10.51
CA LEU A 170 13.81 -6.42 10.27
C LEU A 170 14.95 -7.27 9.68
N SER A 171 15.72 -6.68 8.76
CA SER A 171 16.87 -7.37 8.16
C SER A 171 17.96 -7.65 9.20
N MET A 172 18.22 -6.71 10.12
CA MET A 172 19.22 -6.90 11.16
C MET A 172 18.82 -8.01 12.15
N GLU A 173 17.53 -8.08 12.50
CA GLU A 173 16.97 -9.12 13.36
C GLU A 173 17.04 -10.51 12.70
N SER A 174 16.66 -10.63 11.42
CA SER A 174 16.66 -11.92 10.71
C SER A 174 18.07 -12.50 10.48
N PHE A 175 19.11 -11.67 10.44
CA PHE A 175 20.51 -12.11 10.24
C PHE A 175 21.27 -12.36 11.55
N GLY A 176 20.56 -12.44 12.69
CA GLY A 176 21.15 -12.83 13.98
C GLY A 176 22.15 -11.82 14.53
N LYS A 177 22.17 -10.58 14.01
CA LYS A 177 22.89 -9.49 14.66
C LYS A 177 21.98 -8.96 15.76
N GLU A 178 22.33 -9.27 17.00
CA GLU A 178 21.57 -8.84 18.17
C GLU A 178 21.20 -7.35 18.04
N PHE A 179 19.90 -7.09 18.12
CA PHE A 179 19.38 -5.76 18.29
C PHE A 179 19.86 -5.29 19.67
N GLN A 180 20.82 -4.36 19.75
CA GLN A 180 21.11 -3.71 21.03
C GLN A 180 19.83 -3.00 21.47
N PRO A 181 19.21 -3.36 22.61
CA PRO A 181 17.99 -2.74 23.12
C PRO A 181 18.30 -1.38 23.77
N GLY A 182 19.00 -0.50 23.04
CA GLY A 182 19.50 0.79 23.53
C GLY A 182 18.70 2.01 23.09
N LEU A 183 17.68 1.84 22.23
CA LEU A 183 16.84 2.96 21.76
C LEU A 183 15.36 2.85 22.16
N GLN A 184 15.03 1.94 23.10
CA GLN A 184 13.80 1.98 23.87
C GLN A 184 13.74 3.12 24.92
N PRO A 185 14.86 3.66 25.47
CA PRO A 185 14.76 4.70 26.50
C PRO A 185 14.38 6.10 26.02
N LEU A 186 14.53 6.42 24.72
CA LEU A 186 14.35 7.81 24.25
C LEU A 186 12.88 8.23 24.05
N LEU A 187 11.94 7.29 24.01
CA LEU A 187 10.50 7.60 24.06
C LEU A 187 9.92 7.53 25.49
N SER A 188 10.63 6.91 26.45
CA SER A 188 10.23 6.93 27.86
C SER A 188 10.77 8.14 28.63
N LEU A 189 11.68 8.93 28.03
CA LEU A 189 12.34 10.06 28.68
C LEU A 189 11.75 11.44 28.37
N SER A 190 10.79 11.58 27.43
CA SER A 190 10.04 12.83 27.25
C SER A 190 8.70 12.87 27.99
N ALA A 191 8.42 11.87 28.83
CA ALA A 191 7.54 11.98 29.99
C ALA A 191 8.44 11.86 31.24
N LEU A 192 9.39 12.77 31.45
CA LEU A 192 9.17 13.94 32.33
C LEU A 192 8.26 13.58 33.51
N SER A 193 8.82 13.28 34.69
CA SER A 193 9.26 14.33 35.63
C SER A 193 8.13 15.31 35.94
N VAL A 194 7.13 14.82 36.67
CA VAL A 194 6.48 15.53 37.77
C VAL A 194 6.17 14.45 38.80
N GLU A 195 6.93 14.49 39.90
CA GLU A 195 6.69 13.89 41.24
C GLU A 195 6.09 12.47 41.36
#